data_AF-A0A7Y3NJX6-F1
#
_entry.id   AF-A0A7Y3NJX6-F1
#
_cell.length_a   1.000
_cell.length_b   1.000
_cell.length_c   1.000
_cell.angle_alpha   90.00
_cell.angle_beta   90.00
_cell.angle_gamma   90.00
#
_symmetry.space_group_name_H-M   'P 1'
#
loop_
_entity.id
_entity.type
_entity.pdbx_description
1 polymer ?
#
loop_
_entity_poly.entity_id
_entity_poly.type
_entity_poly.pdbx_seq_one_letter_code
_entity_poly.pdbx_strand_id
1 'polypeptide(L)' 'MTPWLSPNEIDDLCAPLKQHAAQIRFIRGLGITVREKPNGAALVMRAHFEEKMSPAGKVRQQTKTGPNRAALSLAYSRG' A
#
# COMPACT_ATOMS: atom_id res chain seq x y z
N MET A 1 12.02 11.61 10.20
CA MET A 1 11.51 10.25 9.91
C MET A 1 11.68 9.98 8.43
N THR A 2 12.40 8.93 8.02
CA THR A 2 12.51 8.60 6.59
C THR A 2 11.19 8.01 6.08
N PRO A 3 10.78 8.31 4.84
CA PRO A 3 9.53 7.78 4.29
C PRO A 3 9.62 6.29 3.91
N TRP A 4 10.82 5.70 3.95
CA TRP A 4 11.10 4.28 3.80
C TRP A 4 11.57 3.63 5.12
N LEU A 5 11.39 2.31 5.21
CA LEU A 5 11.93 1.49 6.30
C LEU A 5 13.47 1.51 6.31
N SER A 6 14.03 1.63 7.50
CA SER A 6 15.47 1.57 7.73
C SER A 6 15.99 0.13 7.53
N PRO A 7 17.30 -0.05 7.28
CA PRO A 7 17.89 -1.39 7.19
C PRO A 7 17.61 -2.25 8.43
N ASN A 8 17.73 -1.68 9.63
CA ASN A 8 17.51 -2.40 10.89
C ASN A 8 16.07 -2.89 11.03
N GLU A 9 15.08 -2.09 10.62
CA GLU A 9 13.66 -2.50 10.64
C GLU A 9 13.38 -3.62 9.63
N ILE A 10 14.05 -3.60 8.47
CA ILE A 10 13.93 -4.65 7.46
C ILE A 10 14.58 -5.94 7.95
N ASP A 11 15.75 -5.84 8.60
CA ASP A 11 16.47 -6.98 9.15
C ASP A 11 15.70 -7.63 10.30
N ASP A 12 15.08 -6.83 11.18
CA ASP A 12 14.21 -7.30 12.25
C ASP A 12 12.95 -7.99 11.69
N LEU A 13 12.28 -7.35 10.72
CA LEU A 13 11.12 -7.92 10.03
C LEU A 13 11.43 -9.27 9.35
N CYS A 14 12.64 -9.42 8.82
CA CYS A 14 13.03 -10.59 8.04
C CYS A 14 13.85 -11.61 8.84
N ALA A 15 14.05 -11.42 10.15
CA ALA A 15 14.86 -12.34 10.94
C ALA A 15 14.33 -13.79 10.84
N PRO A 16 15.18 -14.81 10.56
CA PRO A 16 16.66 -14.81 10.56
C PRO A 16 17.34 -14.58 9.19
N LEU A 17 16.63 -14.13 8.16
CA LEU A 17 17.16 -13.99 6.80
C LEU A 17 18.28 -12.94 6.71
N LYS A 18 19.48 -13.37 6.30
CA LYS A 18 20.66 -12.50 6.14
C LYS A 18 20.89 -12.00 4.71
N GLN A 19 20.34 -12.70 3.71
CA GLN A 19 20.54 -12.34 2.30
C GLN A 19 19.48 -11.34 1.85
N HIS A 20 19.89 -10.19 1.32
CA HIS A 20 18.94 -9.17 0.84
C HIS A 20 17.98 -9.68 -0.24
N ALA A 21 18.45 -10.53 -1.15
CA ALA A 21 17.59 -11.16 -2.15
C ALA A 21 16.50 -12.04 -1.51
N ALA A 22 16.82 -12.75 -0.41
CA ALA A 22 15.86 -13.56 0.33
C ALA A 22 14.85 -12.67 1.08
N GLN A 23 15.30 -11.58 1.69
CA GLN A 23 14.44 -10.57 2.31
C GLN A 23 13.46 -9.98 1.28
N ILE A 24 13.94 -9.61 0.08
CA ILE A 24 13.08 -9.09 -1.00
C ILE A 24 12.01 -10.11 -1.41
N ARG A 25 12.39 -11.39 -1.58
CA ARG A 25 11.44 -12.47 -1.93
C ARG A 25 10.38 -12.65 -0.85
N PHE A 26 10.79 -12.65 0.42
CA PHE A 26 9.89 -12.76 1.56
C PHE A 26 8.88 -11.60 1.58
N ILE A 27 9.37 -10.36 1.52
CA ILE A 27 8.51 -9.16 1.59
C ILE A 27 7.55 -9.09 0.39
N ARG A 28 7.98 -9.52 -0.80
CA ARG A 28 7.07 -9.66 -1.96
C ARG A 28 5.96 -10.70 -1.70
N GLY A 29 6.28 -11.79 -1.01
CA GLY A 29 5.30 -12.80 -0.60
C GLY A 29 4.21 -12.26 0.34
N LEU A 30 4.50 -11.22 1.11
CA LEU A 30 3.55 -10.51 1.96
C LEU A 30 2.60 -9.57 1.16
N GLY A 31 2.76 -9.48 -0.16
CA GLY A 31 1.98 -8.56 -1.00
C GLY A 31 2.37 -7.09 -0.84
N ILE A 32 3.58 -6.85 -0.31
CA ILE A 32 4.17 -5.52 -0.17
C ILE A 32 4.99 -5.19 -1.43
N THR A 33 4.87 -3.97 -1.92
CA THR A 33 5.65 -3.50 -3.06
C THR A 33 7.08 -3.19 -2.60
N VAL A 34 8.05 -3.88 -3.19
CA VAL A 34 9.48 -3.74 -2.85
C VAL A 34 10.27 -3.30 -4.07
N ARG A 35 11.07 -2.25 -3.90
CA ARG A 35 12.11 -1.85 -4.85
C ARG A 35 13.48 -2.21 -4.31
N GLU A 36 14.48 -2.21 -5.18
CA GLU A 36 15.86 -2.52 -4.80
C GLU A 36 16.69 -1.23 -4.76
N LYS A 37 17.48 -1.05 -3.69
CA LYS A 37 18.47 0.03 -3.60
C LYS A 37 19.73 -0.33 -4.38
N PRO A 38 20.59 0.65 -4.73
CA PRO A 38 21.88 0.36 -5.39
C PRO A 38 22.82 -0.56 -4.61
N ASN A 39 22.64 -0.68 -3.30
CA ASN A 39 23.39 -1.58 -2.44
C ASN A 39 22.80 -3.01 -2.34
N GLY A 40 21.72 -3.29 -3.08
CA GLY A 40 21.00 -4.59 -3.07
C GLY A 40 19.97 -4.75 -1.96
N ALA A 41 19.85 -3.80 -1.02
CA ALA A 41 18.89 -3.91 0.07
C ALA A 41 17.46 -3.56 -0.37
N ALA A 42 16.46 -4.15 0.30
CA ALA A 42 15.05 -3.84 0.07
C ALA A 42 14.75 -2.35 0.36
N LEU A 43 13.98 -1.72 -0.53
CA LEU A 43 13.37 -0.42 -0.35
C LEU A 43 11.87 -0.60 -0.23
N VAL A 44 11.37 -0.35 0.97
CA VAL A 44 9.94 -0.46 1.32
C VAL A 44 9.48 0.87 1.86
N MET A 45 8.41 1.41 1.29
CA MET A 45 7.79 2.63 1.78
C MET A 45 7.02 2.32 3.06
N ARG A 46 7.26 3.10 4.12
CA ARG A 46 6.65 2.86 5.44
C ARG A 46 5.13 2.91 5.37
N ALA A 47 4.57 3.91 4.69
CA ALA A 47 3.12 4.05 4.52
C ALA A 47 2.46 2.84 3.83
N HIS A 48 3.12 2.26 2.81
CA HIS A 48 2.60 1.08 2.12
C HIS A 48 2.70 -0.18 2.99
N PHE A 49 3.76 -0.30 3.78
CA PHE A 49 3.91 -1.39 4.75
C PHE A 49 2.79 -1.34 5.80
N GLU A 50 2.57 -0.19 6.42
CA GLU A 50 1.52 0.02 7.42
C GLU A 50 0.12 -0.25 6.85
N GLU A 51 -0.15 0.21 5.63
CA GLU A 51 -1.44 -0.04 4.95
C GLU A 51 -1.70 -1.53 4.72
N LYS A 52 -0.65 -2.31 4.41
CA LYS A 52 -0.77 -3.75 4.14
C LYS A 52 -0.79 -4.59 5.41
N MET A 53 -0.10 -4.16 6.45
CA MET A 53 -0.02 -4.87 7.73
C MET A 53 -1.13 -4.51 8.71
N SER A 54 -1.85 -3.41 8.49
CA SER A 54 -3.00 -3.05 9.31
C SER A 54 -4.13 -4.09 9.15
N PRO A 55 -4.51 -4.82 10.21
CA PRO A 55 -5.60 -5.81 10.16
C PRO A 55 -6.99 -5.14 10.08
N ALA A 56 -7.07 -3.83 10.34
CA ALA A 56 -8.26 -3.04 10.15
C ALA A 56 -8.45 -2.81 8.64
N GLY A 57 -9.03 -3.83 8.00
CA GLY A 57 -9.32 -3.87 6.58
C GLY A 57 -9.94 -2.55 6.11
N LYS A 58 -9.43 -2.09 4.97
CA LYS A 58 -9.90 -0.88 4.29
C LYS A 58 -11.42 -0.83 4.32
N VAL A 59 -11.98 0.13 5.05
CA VAL A 59 -13.31 0.66 4.73
C VAL A 59 -13.13 1.29 3.36
N ARG A 60 -13.35 0.50 2.29
CA ARG A 60 -13.42 1.02 0.93
C ARG A 60 -14.48 2.11 1.00
N GLN A 61 -14.08 3.38 0.91
CA GLN A 61 -15.04 4.47 0.86
C GLN A 61 -15.91 4.19 -0.36
N GLN A 62 -17.12 3.71 -0.09
CA GLN A 62 -18.09 3.38 -1.10
C GLN A 62 -18.44 4.72 -1.74
N THR A 63 -17.88 4.96 -2.92
CA THR A 63 -18.29 6.07 -3.76
C THR A 63 -19.78 5.87 -3.96
N LYS A 64 -20.61 6.74 -3.40
CA LYS A 64 -22.05 6.69 -3.62
C LYS A 64 -22.27 6.96 -5.11
N THR A 65 -22.31 5.90 -5.92
CA THR A 65 -22.76 5.93 -7.31
C THR A 65 -24.28 6.09 -7.30
N GLY A 66 -24.72 7.28 -6.92
CA GLY A 66 -26.09 7.73 -7.16
C GLY A 66 -26.19 8.31 -8.57
N PRO A 67 -27.35 8.19 -9.23
CA PRO A 67 -27.59 8.92 -10.47
C PRO A 67 -27.42 10.42 -10.23
N ASN A 68 -26.90 11.15 -11.21
CA ASN A 68 -26.78 12.60 -11.16
C ASN A 68 -28.18 13.23 -11.11
N ARG A 69 -28.69 13.41 -9.89
CA ARG A 69 -30.04 13.92 -9.62
C ARG A 69 -30.26 15.29 -10.25
N ALA A 70 -29.22 16.12 -10.29
CA ALA A 70 -29.28 17.45 -10.90
C ALA A 70 -29.50 17.36 -12.42
N ALA A 71 -28.81 16.44 -13.10
CA ALA A 71 -29.02 16.20 -14.52
C ALA A 71 -30.43 15.66 -14.83
N LEU A 72 -30.94 14.75 -14.00
CA LEU A 72 -32.30 14.22 -14.15
C LEU A 72 -33.36 15.34 -13.98
N SER A 73 -33.23 16.19 -12.96
CA SER A 73 -34.17 17.30 -12.76
C SER A 73 -34.16 18.31 -13.92
N LEU A 74 -32.99 18.57 -14.52
CA LEU A 74 -32.87 19.48 -15.66
C LEU A 74 -33.57 18.93 -16.92
N ALA A 75 -33.52 17.62 -17.13
CA ALA A 75 -34.13 16.99 -18.31
C ALA A 75 -35.67 17.07 -18.30
N TYR A 76 -36.29 17.07 -17.11
CA TYR A 76 -37.74 16.99 -16.94
C TYR A 76 -38.41 18.31 -16.51
N SER A 77 -37.65 19.40 -16.32
CA SER A 77 -38.22 20.71 -15.90
C SER A 77 -38.85 21.53 -17.03
N ARG A 78 -38.93 20.97 -18.26
CA ARG A 78 -39.56 21.59 -19.44
C ARG A 78 -40.93 20.98 -19.77
N GLY A 79 -41.79 20.85 -18.76
CA GLY A 79 -43.20 20.47 -18.90
C GLY A 79 -44.11 21.63 -18.54
#